data_AF-A0A2M9E3P6-F1
#
_entry.id   AF-A0A2M9E3P6-F1
#
_cell.length_a   1.000
_cell.length_b   1.000
_cell.length_c   1.000
_cell.angle_alpha   90.00
_cell.angle_beta   90.00
_cell.angle_gamma   90.00
#
_symmetry.space_group_name_H-M   'P 1'
#
loop_
_entity.id
_entity.type
_entity.pdbx_description
1 polymer ?
#
loop_
_entity_poly.entity_id
_entity_poly.type
_entity_poly.pdbx_seq_one_letter_code
_entity_poly.pdbx_strand_id
1 'polypeptide(L)'
;MSKPIICVGDALDHGGSVVSGTPFTDLDGRAMARVGDHAVCGRHGPTSIVSGDSTLIVDGQAVARHGDKAACGAMLISSQAHAFVDEDTKSGTSGRGVHTSMLPEAAGASASTRFSRTFMICNSASGRPLPWTPYRVTLADGRVIEGTTDEEGLTREVTAAMALNAIIEVFA
;
A
#
# COMPACT_ATOMS: atom_id res chain seq x y z
N MET A 1 -3.00 19.80 -18.65
CA MET A 1 -2.21 19.45 -17.46
C MET A 1 -2.86 18.24 -16.79
N SER A 2 -2.25 17.07 -16.91
CA SER A 2 -2.66 15.86 -16.19
C SER A 2 -2.39 16.06 -14.70
N LYS A 3 -3.41 15.86 -13.86
CA LYS A 3 -3.22 15.78 -12.40
C LYS A 3 -2.90 14.33 -12.04
N PRO A 4 -1.92 14.07 -11.15
CA PRO A 4 -1.62 12.71 -10.74
C PRO A 4 -2.79 12.09 -9.97
N ILE A 5 -2.92 10.78 -10.09
CA ILE A 5 -3.96 9.99 -9.44
C ILE A 5 -3.59 9.78 -7.98
N ILE A 6 -4.59 9.78 -7.11
CA ILE A 6 -4.44 9.46 -5.70
C ILE A 6 -4.49 7.94 -5.54
N CYS A 7 -3.59 7.41 -4.72
CA CYS A 7 -3.52 6.01 -4.35
C CYS A 7 -3.64 5.83 -2.83
N VAL A 8 -3.88 4.59 -2.41
CA VAL A 8 -3.83 4.20 -1.00
C VAL A 8 -2.45 4.54 -0.42
N GLY A 9 -2.46 5.18 0.74
CA GLY A 9 -1.27 5.70 1.42
C GLY A 9 -0.97 7.18 1.15
N ASP A 10 -1.61 7.81 0.17
CA ASP A 10 -1.44 9.23 -0.09
C ASP A 10 -1.98 10.11 1.04
N ALA A 11 -1.35 11.27 1.24
CA ALA A 11 -1.61 12.14 2.37
C ALA A 11 -2.78 13.10 2.13
N LEU A 12 -3.34 13.63 3.22
CA LEU A 12 -4.32 14.72 3.21
C LEU A 12 -3.67 16.01 3.76
N ASP A 13 -4.12 17.19 3.33
CA ASP A 13 -3.56 18.48 3.80
C ASP A 13 -3.74 18.69 5.31
N HIS A 14 -4.86 18.24 5.86
CA HIS A 14 -5.15 18.25 7.29
C HIS A 14 -4.39 17.16 8.07
N GLY A 15 -3.46 16.45 7.41
CA GLY A 15 -2.81 15.25 7.90
C GLY A 15 -3.68 14.00 7.73
N GLY A 16 -3.07 12.83 7.94
CA GLY A 16 -3.70 11.53 7.69
C GLY A 16 -3.49 11.03 6.26
N SER A 17 -4.18 9.96 5.87
CA SER A 17 -3.94 9.27 4.61
C SER A 17 -5.16 8.53 4.06
N VAL A 18 -5.12 8.21 2.77
CA VAL A 18 -6.10 7.36 2.09
C VAL A 18 -5.87 5.90 2.49
N VAL A 19 -6.93 5.21 2.91
CA VAL A 19 -6.84 3.85 3.48
C VAL A 19 -7.47 2.78 2.60
N SER A 20 -8.33 3.15 1.64
CA SER A 20 -8.91 2.21 0.69
C SER A 20 -8.86 2.71 -0.74
N GLY A 21 -8.92 1.77 -1.68
CA GLY A 21 -8.91 2.02 -3.11
C GLY A 21 -9.60 0.88 -3.87
N THR A 22 -9.54 0.91 -5.20
CA THR A 22 -10.04 -0.19 -6.03
C THR A 22 -9.24 -1.48 -5.81
N PRO A 23 -9.91 -2.63 -5.76
CA PRO A 23 -9.26 -3.93 -5.66
C PRO A 23 -8.73 -4.47 -7.00
N PHE A 24 -9.05 -3.82 -8.13
CA PHE A 24 -8.75 -4.31 -9.47
C PHE A 24 -7.69 -3.48 -10.21
N THR A 25 -7.52 -2.21 -9.85
CA THR A 25 -6.60 -1.31 -10.54
C THR A 25 -5.65 -0.65 -9.56
N ASP A 26 -4.36 -0.95 -9.72
CA ASP A 26 -3.29 -0.32 -8.99
C ASP A 26 -2.39 0.53 -9.90
N LEU A 27 -1.70 1.48 -9.29
CA LEU A 27 -0.59 2.21 -9.88
C LEU A 27 0.65 1.94 -9.03
N ASP A 28 1.69 1.41 -9.66
CA ASP A 28 2.95 1.04 -8.99
C ASP A 28 2.72 0.16 -7.75
N GLY A 29 1.78 -0.80 -7.83
CA GLY A 29 1.43 -1.70 -6.72
C GLY A 29 0.58 -1.06 -5.61
N ARG A 30 0.09 0.17 -5.80
CA ARG A 30 -0.81 0.86 -4.86
C ARG A 30 -2.20 1.04 -5.48
N ALA A 31 -3.21 0.53 -4.79
CA ALA A 31 -4.60 0.65 -5.23
C ALA A 31 -4.98 2.12 -5.50
N MET A 32 -5.58 2.39 -6.66
CA MET A 32 -6.08 3.72 -6.99
C MET A 32 -7.26 4.09 -6.08
N ALA A 33 -7.33 5.35 -5.66
CA ALA A 33 -8.44 5.88 -4.88
C ALA A 33 -9.51 6.48 -5.80
N ARG A 34 -10.77 6.27 -5.45
CA ARG A 34 -11.96 6.72 -6.19
C ARG A 34 -12.91 7.47 -5.27
N VAL A 35 -13.88 8.15 -5.87
CA VAL A 35 -14.99 8.77 -5.14
C VAL A 35 -15.77 7.68 -4.39
N GLY A 36 -15.90 7.87 -3.09
CA GLY A 36 -16.52 6.92 -2.16
C GLY A 36 -15.52 6.11 -1.33
N ASP A 37 -14.25 6.06 -1.72
CA ASP A 37 -13.23 5.33 -0.95
C ASP A 37 -12.92 6.06 0.38
N HIS A 38 -12.53 5.28 1.38
CA HIS A 38 -12.22 5.71 2.73
C HIS A 38 -10.83 6.35 2.84
N ALA A 39 -10.79 7.43 3.61
CA ALA A 39 -9.58 8.11 4.03
C ALA A 39 -9.66 8.45 5.52
N VAL A 40 -8.52 8.69 6.14
CA VAL A 40 -8.43 9.15 7.53
C VAL A 40 -7.82 10.53 7.51
N CYS A 41 -8.54 11.50 8.06
CA CYS A 41 -8.04 12.85 8.29
C CYS A 41 -7.43 12.92 9.69
N GLY A 42 -6.21 13.46 9.80
CA GLY A 42 -5.51 13.63 11.08
C GLY A 42 -6.20 14.60 12.03
N ARG A 43 -7.06 15.48 11.52
CA ARG A 43 -7.82 16.46 12.31
C ARG A 43 -9.25 16.00 12.66
N HIS A 44 -9.97 15.41 11.70
CA HIS A 44 -11.41 15.09 11.84
C HIS A 44 -11.69 13.59 11.97
N GLY A 45 -10.68 12.73 11.81
CA GLY A 45 -10.83 11.27 11.85
C GLY A 45 -11.31 10.68 10.52
N PRO A 46 -12.09 9.58 10.54
CA PRO A 46 -12.48 8.86 9.33
C PRO A 46 -13.35 9.73 8.40
N THR A 47 -13.03 9.70 7.11
CA THR A 47 -13.67 10.48 6.06
C THR A 47 -13.74 9.67 4.76
N SER A 48 -14.41 10.19 3.73
CA SER A 48 -14.50 9.56 2.41
C SER A 48 -14.15 10.57 1.33
N ILE A 49 -13.70 10.09 0.18
CA ILE A 49 -13.39 10.95 -0.97
C ILE A 49 -14.70 11.33 -1.67
N VAL A 50 -14.95 12.62 -1.87
CA VAL A 50 -16.22 13.12 -2.44
C VAL A 50 -16.06 13.80 -3.80
N SER A 51 -14.82 14.03 -4.23
CA SER A 51 -14.48 14.64 -5.52
C SER A 51 -13.51 13.76 -6.27
N GLY A 52 -13.65 13.74 -7.60
CA GLY A 52 -12.81 12.99 -8.51
C GLY A 52 -12.99 13.48 -9.94
N ASP A 53 -12.34 12.83 -10.89
CA ASP A 53 -12.47 13.13 -12.30
C ASP A 53 -13.59 12.31 -12.95
N SER A 54 -14.59 12.99 -13.49
CA SER A 54 -15.73 12.36 -14.17
C SER A 54 -15.40 11.82 -15.57
N THR A 55 -14.23 12.14 -16.13
CA THR A 55 -13.79 11.60 -17.42
C THR A 55 -12.98 10.31 -17.25
N LEU A 56 -12.36 10.11 -16.08
CA LEU A 56 -11.63 8.92 -15.70
C LEU A 56 -12.45 8.07 -14.72
N ILE A 57 -13.24 7.15 -15.26
CA ILE A 57 -14.09 6.24 -14.49
C ILE A 57 -13.40 4.88 -14.36
N VAL A 58 -13.16 4.43 -13.14
CA VAL A 58 -12.61 3.11 -12.80
C VAL A 58 -13.61 2.38 -11.91
N ASP A 59 -13.98 1.16 -12.29
CA ASP A 59 -15.03 0.35 -11.63
C ASP A 59 -16.36 1.09 -11.44
N GLY A 60 -16.73 1.97 -12.37
CA GLY A 60 -17.96 2.74 -12.31
C GLY A 60 -17.92 3.96 -11.38
N GLN A 61 -16.77 4.27 -10.77
CA GLN A 61 -16.58 5.46 -9.93
C GLN A 61 -15.50 6.38 -10.50
N ALA A 62 -15.67 7.69 -10.30
CA ALA A 62 -14.69 8.69 -10.69
C ALA A 62 -13.40 8.54 -9.87
N VAL A 63 -12.24 8.58 -10.53
CA VAL A 63 -10.95 8.44 -9.85
C VAL A 63 -10.56 9.75 -9.16
N ALA A 64 -10.02 9.65 -7.95
CA ALA A 64 -9.54 10.78 -7.17
C ALA A 64 -8.16 11.23 -7.67
N ARG A 65 -7.95 12.55 -7.75
CA ARG A 65 -6.70 13.16 -8.22
C ARG A 65 -6.15 14.14 -7.21
N HIS A 66 -4.92 14.56 -7.44
CA HIS A 66 -4.30 15.60 -6.65
C HIS A 66 -5.16 16.88 -6.60
N GLY A 67 -5.41 17.35 -5.38
CA GLY A 67 -6.25 18.51 -5.09
C GLY A 67 -7.75 18.21 -5.02
N ASP A 68 -8.18 16.96 -5.19
CA ASP A 68 -9.57 16.57 -4.90
C ASP A 68 -9.84 16.56 -3.40
N LYS A 69 -11.13 16.65 -3.05
CA LYS A 69 -11.59 16.85 -1.68
C LYS A 69 -12.12 15.57 -1.04
N ALA A 70 -11.79 15.41 0.23
CA ALA A 70 -12.47 14.52 1.15
C ALA A 70 -13.73 15.18 1.74
N ALA A 71 -14.64 14.37 2.30
CA ALA A 71 -15.90 14.83 2.90
C ALA A 71 -15.68 15.82 4.04
N CYS A 72 -14.56 15.71 4.76
CA CYS A 72 -14.16 16.67 5.80
C CYS A 72 -13.59 18.00 5.24
N GLY A 73 -13.56 18.18 3.92
CA GLY A 73 -13.04 19.36 3.24
C GLY A 73 -11.53 19.36 2.98
N ALA A 74 -10.80 18.36 3.49
CA ALA A 74 -9.37 18.20 3.26
C ALA A 74 -9.04 17.92 1.79
N MET A 75 -7.90 18.39 1.31
CA MET A 75 -7.38 18.10 -0.02
C MET A 75 -6.46 16.89 -0.03
N LEU A 76 -6.57 16.08 -1.07
CA LEU A 76 -5.74 14.91 -1.31
C LEU A 76 -4.41 15.30 -1.98
N ILE A 77 -3.32 14.79 -1.41
CA ILE A 77 -1.95 15.08 -1.81
C ILE A 77 -1.34 13.80 -2.38
N SER A 78 -1.15 13.77 -3.70
CA SER A 78 -0.49 12.66 -4.38
C SER A 78 0.98 12.61 -3.98
N SER A 79 1.46 11.46 -3.55
CA SER A 79 2.89 11.18 -3.37
C SER A 79 3.56 10.71 -4.67
N GLN A 80 2.80 10.48 -5.74
CA GLN A 80 3.35 10.14 -7.05
C GLN A 80 4.07 11.36 -7.62
N ALA A 81 5.40 11.25 -7.71
CA ALA A 81 6.22 12.23 -8.38
C ALA A 81 5.97 12.17 -9.89
N HIS A 82 5.59 13.30 -10.46
CA HIS A 82 5.55 13.48 -11.91
C HIS A 82 7.01 13.37 -12.39
N ALA A 83 7.42 12.21 -12.92
CA ALA A 83 8.61 12.15 -13.74
C ALA A 83 8.30 12.95 -15.00
N PHE A 84 8.63 14.24 -15.00
CA PHE A 84 8.81 14.94 -16.26
C PHE A 84 10.02 14.30 -16.93
N VAL A 85 9.82 13.75 -18.12
CA VAL A 85 10.92 13.32 -18.97
C VAL A 85 11.41 14.58 -19.66
N ASP A 86 12.38 15.26 -19.04
CA ASP A 86 13.17 16.25 -19.74
C ASP A 86 14.27 15.49 -20.50
N GLU A 87 14.18 15.44 -21.83
CA GLU A 87 15.30 15.08 -22.68
C GLU A 87 16.39 16.15 -22.52
N ASP A 88 17.36 15.92 -21.62
CA ASP A 88 18.76 16.40 -21.67
C ASP A 88 19.42 16.45 -20.28
N THR A 89 20.48 15.65 -20.11
CA THR A 89 21.66 15.91 -19.26
C THR A 89 21.59 15.81 -17.72
N LYS A 90 22.00 14.61 -17.26
CA LYS A 90 23.06 14.26 -16.28
C LYS A 90 23.18 14.94 -14.89
N SER A 91 23.41 14.02 -13.93
CA SER A 91 24.22 14.10 -12.69
C SER A 91 23.49 14.56 -11.42
N GLY A 92 23.51 13.84 -10.30
CA GLY A 92 24.23 12.60 -9.93
C GLY A 92 23.60 12.00 -8.66
N THR A 93 23.40 10.69 -8.58
CA THR A 93 24.31 9.66 -8.02
C THR A 93 24.82 9.91 -6.60
N SER A 94 24.33 9.08 -5.67
CA SER A 94 25.11 8.19 -4.79
C SER A 94 24.09 7.20 -4.19
N GLY A 95 23.97 5.91 -4.56
CA GLY A 95 24.98 4.86 -4.80
C GLY A 95 25.39 4.24 -3.45
N ARG A 96 25.43 2.94 -3.16
CA ARG A 96 25.56 1.64 -3.86
C ARG A 96 25.21 0.53 -2.82
N GLY A 97 24.81 -0.70 -3.12
CA GLY A 97 24.58 -1.35 -4.40
C GLY A 97 24.43 -2.89 -4.31
N VAL A 98 24.13 -3.45 -5.50
CA VAL A 98 24.53 -4.73 -6.12
C VAL A 98 24.27 -6.10 -5.44
N HIS A 99 23.53 -6.97 -6.14
CA HIS A 99 24.18 -7.94 -7.05
C HIS A 99 23.23 -8.38 -8.20
N THR A 100 23.80 -9.18 -9.10
CA THR A 100 23.58 -9.32 -10.54
C THR A 100 22.52 -10.35 -10.98
N SER A 101 21.98 -10.15 -12.19
CA SER A 101 21.65 -11.12 -13.28
C SER A 101 21.02 -12.48 -12.92
N MET A 102 19.97 -12.99 -13.58
CA MET A 102 19.58 -12.93 -15.00
C MET A 102 18.18 -13.60 -15.14
N LEU A 103 17.40 -13.19 -16.15
CA LEU A 103 16.18 -13.86 -16.65
C LEU A 103 16.53 -15.20 -17.34
N PRO A 104 15.56 -16.12 -17.57
CA PRO A 104 14.74 -16.01 -18.79
C PRO A 104 13.24 -16.30 -18.61
N GLU A 105 12.47 -15.40 -19.22
CA GLU A 105 11.32 -15.55 -20.11
C GLU A 105 10.63 -16.93 -20.32
N ALA A 106 9.29 -16.83 -20.32
CA ALA A 106 8.27 -17.61 -21.04
C ALA A 106 8.14 -19.13 -20.82
N ALA A 107 7.05 -19.51 -20.13
CA ALA A 107 5.99 -20.37 -20.69
C ALA A 107 4.92 -20.64 -19.62
N GLY A 108 3.67 -20.23 -19.93
CA GLY A 108 2.43 -20.77 -19.38
C GLY A 108 2.30 -20.90 -17.85
N ALA A 109 1.56 -20.00 -17.21
CA ALA A 109 1.06 -20.28 -15.86
C ALA A 109 -0.42 -19.92 -15.77
N SER A 110 -1.23 -20.98 -15.83
CA SER A 110 -2.57 -21.06 -15.26
C SER A 110 -2.67 -20.27 -13.95
N ALA A 111 -3.81 -19.58 -13.77
CA ALA A 111 -4.19 -18.83 -12.59
C ALA A 111 -3.69 -19.46 -11.27
N SER A 112 -2.82 -18.75 -10.55
CA SER A 112 -2.46 -19.05 -9.17
C SER A 112 -1.99 -17.76 -8.51
N THR A 113 -2.93 -16.86 -8.27
CA THR A 113 -2.75 -15.63 -7.49
C THR A 113 -2.40 -16.01 -6.05
N ARG A 114 -1.12 -16.30 -5.78
CA ARG A 114 -0.64 -16.51 -4.41
C ARG A 114 -0.35 -15.15 -3.79
N PHE A 115 -1.02 -14.87 -2.67
CA PHE A 115 -0.86 -13.66 -1.89
C PHE A 115 0.21 -13.92 -0.84
N SER A 116 1.41 -13.38 -1.01
CA SER A 116 2.48 -13.40 0.00
C SER A 116 2.65 -12.03 0.64
N ARG A 117 2.72 -11.97 1.98
CA ARG A 117 3.06 -10.72 2.69
C ARG A 117 3.79 -10.98 4.00
N THR A 118 4.60 -10.01 4.39
CA THR A 118 5.36 -9.99 5.66
C THR A 118 4.81 -8.90 6.56
N PHE A 119 4.67 -9.17 7.84
CA PHE A 119 4.19 -8.21 8.85
C PHE A 119 5.30 -7.86 9.84
N MET A 120 5.49 -6.57 10.13
CA MET A 120 6.39 -6.11 11.18
C MET A 120 5.65 -6.04 12.52
N ILE A 121 6.18 -6.70 13.54
CA ILE A 121 5.66 -6.67 14.90
C ILE A 121 6.40 -5.59 15.68
N CYS A 122 5.66 -4.57 16.09
CA CYS A 122 6.18 -3.48 16.92
C CYS A 122 5.55 -3.52 18.31
N ASN A 123 6.32 -3.12 19.32
CA ASN A 123 5.80 -2.90 20.66
C ASN A 123 4.84 -1.71 20.64
N SER A 124 3.58 -1.91 21.06
CA SER A 124 2.56 -0.87 21.01
C SER A 124 2.86 0.36 21.88
N ALA A 125 3.70 0.22 22.92
CA ALA A 125 4.05 1.32 23.83
C ALA A 125 5.27 2.13 23.37
N SER A 126 6.21 1.50 22.65
CA SER A 126 7.48 2.14 22.25
C SER A 126 7.63 2.32 20.74
N GLY A 127 6.77 1.71 19.93
CA GLY A 127 6.88 1.68 18.47
C GLY A 127 8.09 0.92 17.94
N ARG A 128 8.92 0.35 18.82
CA ARG A 128 10.14 -0.37 18.43
C ARG A 128 9.77 -1.75 17.89
N PRO A 129 10.45 -2.21 16.83
CA PRO A 129 10.30 -3.59 16.38
C PRO A 129 10.64 -4.54 17.53
N LEU A 130 9.88 -5.63 17.63
CA LEU A 130 10.08 -6.67 18.62
C LEU A 130 10.84 -7.83 17.96
N PRO A 131 12.18 -7.87 18.10
CA PRO A 131 12.95 -8.95 17.54
C PRO A 131 12.80 -10.23 18.35
N TRP A 132 13.02 -11.38 17.70
CA TRP A 132 13.04 -12.70 18.36
C TRP A 132 11.77 -13.03 19.14
N THR A 133 10.64 -12.43 18.77
CA THR A 133 9.38 -12.53 19.52
C THR A 133 8.48 -13.59 18.87
N PRO A 134 8.00 -14.59 19.64
CA PRO A 134 7.12 -15.61 19.12
C PRO A 134 5.76 -15.01 18.74
N TYR A 135 5.26 -15.40 17.57
CA TYR A 135 3.99 -14.95 17.04
C TYR A 135 3.22 -16.10 16.41
N ARG A 136 1.92 -15.90 16.28
CA ARG A 136 0.98 -16.79 15.62
C ARG A 136 0.06 -16.00 14.71
N VAL A 137 0.09 -16.30 13.42
CA VAL A 137 -0.80 -15.73 12.41
C VAL A 137 -1.90 -16.74 12.13
N THR A 138 -3.14 -16.39 12.44
CA THR A 138 -4.32 -17.19 12.09
C THR A 138 -5.01 -16.54 10.89
N LEU A 139 -5.02 -17.23 9.77
CA LEU A 139 -5.72 -16.80 8.57
C LEU A 139 -7.21 -17.14 8.65
N ALA A 140 -8.03 -16.39 7.92
CA ALA A 140 -9.49 -16.58 7.87
C ALA A 140 -9.93 -17.93 7.27
N ASP A 141 -9.04 -18.62 6.55
CA ASP A 141 -9.26 -20.00 6.07
C ASP A 141 -9.00 -21.07 7.15
N GLY A 142 -8.65 -20.66 8.37
CA GLY A 142 -8.35 -21.53 9.50
C GLY A 142 -6.90 -22.02 9.54
N ARG A 143 -6.05 -21.63 8.58
CA ARG A 143 -4.61 -21.94 8.64
C ARG A 143 -3.94 -21.13 9.73
N VAL A 144 -3.03 -21.76 10.44
CA VAL A 144 -2.25 -21.16 11.52
C VAL A 144 -0.78 -21.24 11.16
N ILE A 145 -0.08 -20.12 11.24
CA ILE A 145 1.35 -19.99 10.96
C ILE A 145 2.01 -19.44 12.21
N GLU A 146 2.83 -20.25 12.85
CA GLU A 146 3.56 -19.87 14.07
C GLU A 146 5.03 -19.63 13.73
N GLY A 147 5.66 -18.66 14.36
CA GLY A 147 7.07 -18.39 14.13
C GLY A 147 7.64 -17.43 15.13
N THR A 148 8.90 -17.08 14.91
CA THR A 148 9.60 -16.07 15.70
C THR A 148 10.00 -14.95 14.75
N THR A 149 9.81 -13.71 15.18
CA THR A 149 10.26 -12.56 14.39
C THR A 149 11.79 -12.52 14.31
N ASP A 150 12.31 -11.94 13.24
CA ASP A 150 13.76 -11.74 13.05
C ASP A 150 14.30 -10.55 13.86
N GLU A 151 15.57 -10.18 13.65
CA GLU A 151 16.21 -9.03 14.31
C GLU A 151 15.56 -7.67 14.00
N GLU A 152 14.77 -7.58 12.94
CA GLU A 152 14.04 -6.39 12.51
C GLU A 152 12.56 -6.42 12.94
N GLY A 153 12.14 -7.47 13.66
CA GLY A 153 10.77 -7.65 14.11
C GLY A 153 9.81 -8.11 13.02
N LEU A 154 10.30 -8.59 11.88
CA LEU A 154 9.49 -9.10 10.78
C LEU A 154 9.08 -10.55 11.03
N THR A 155 7.83 -10.84 10.74
CA THR A 155 7.30 -12.21 10.66
C THR A 155 7.88 -12.94 9.45
N ARG A 156 7.68 -14.26 9.37
CA ARG A 156 7.99 -15.00 8.14
C ARG A 156 6.95 -14.66 7.07
N GLU A 157 7.30 -14.88 5.82
CA GLU A 157 6.37 -14.73 4.70
C GLU A 157 5.09 -15.56 4.92
N VAL A 158 3.95 -14.87 5.02
CA VAL A 158 2.63 -15.48 5.09
C VAL A 158 2.10 -15.60 3.67
N THR A 159 2.03 -16.83 3.16
CA THR A 159 1.50 -17.16 1.83
C THR A 159 0.08 -17.70 1.92
N ALA A 160 -0.81 -17.14 1.11
CA ALA A 160 -2.19 -17.58 0.97
C ALA A 160 -2.56 -17.77 -0.51
N ALA A 161 -3.52 -18.66 -0.78
CA ALA A 161 -4.03 -18.88 -2.14
C ALA A 161 -5.03 -17.80 -2.60
N MET A 162 -5.48 -16.94 -1.69
CA MET A 162 -6.39 -15.81 -1.93
C MET A 162 -6.16 -14.72 -0.87
N ALA A 163 -6.69 -13.52 -1.07
CA ALA A 163 -6.64 -12.46 -0.06
C ALA A 163 -7.50 -12.85 1.14
N LEU A 164 -6.87 -13.04 2.31
CA LEU A 164 -7.53 -13.47 3.54
C LEU A 164 -7.19 -12.53 4.69
N ASN A 165 -8.16 -12.36 5.59
CA ASN A 165 -7.97 -11.69 6.86
C ASN A 165 -6.98 -12.53 7.69
N ALA A 166 -6.04 -11.87 8.36
CA ALA A 166 -5.08 -12.53 9.23
C ALA A 166 -5.11 -11.87 10.61
N ILE A 167 -5.23 -12.68 11.65
CA ILE A 167 -5.12 -12.27 13.06
C ILE A 167 -3.72 -12.63 13.52
N ILE A 168 -2.95 -11.66 14.01
CA ILE A 168 -1.59 -11.87 14.51
C ILE A 168 -1.63 -11.78 16.03
N GLU A 169 -1.36 -12.89 16.70
CA GLU A 169 -1.18 -13.00 18.14
C GLU A 169 0.31 -12.99 18.46
N VAL A 170 0.74 -12.10 19.35
CA VAL A 170 2.14 -11.98 19.77
C VAL A 170 2.26 -12.49 21.19
N PHE A 171 3.14 -13.46 21.41
CA PHE A 171 3.42 -14.00 22.74
C PHE A 171 4.72 -13.34 23.24
N ALA A 172 4.68 -12.72 24.42
CA ALA A 172 5.81 -12.06 25.06
C ALA A 172 6.13 -12.74 26.39
#